data_AF-A0A737ME82-F1
#
_entry.id   AF-A0A737ME82-F1
#
_cell.length_a   1.000
_cell.length_b   1.000
_cell.length_c   1.000
_cell.angle_alpha   90.00
_cell.angle_beta   90.00
_cell.angle_gamma   90.00
#
_symmetry.space_group_name_H-M   'P 1'
#
loop_
_entity.id
_entity.type
_entity.pdbx_description
1 polymer ?
#
loop_
_entity_poly.entity_id
_entity_poly.type
_entity_poly.pdbx_seq_one_letter_code
_entity_poly.pdbx_strand_id
1 'polypeptide(L)'
;MRKKIEQDLFKKRIEKEISIVKEMISEFDVIKKRVIELNEQARYDPLAASTLNKIIEGYTRGEEARLYNSAIEKVDALANLLNHEKKPETTIKRKNKYRKIV
;
A
#
# COMPACT_ATOMS: atom_id res chain seq x y z
N MET A 1 31.59 -0.15 -9.37
CA MET A 1 31.15 -1.53 -9.03
C MET A 1 30.32 -1.59 -7.74
N ARG A 2 30.80 -1.10 -6.58
CA ARG A 2 30.02 -1.13 -5.29
C ARG A 2 28.59 -0.57 -5.38
N LYS A 3 28.39 0.61 -5.99
CA LYS A 3 27.06 1.22 -6.15
C LYS A 3 26.04 0.37 -6.90
N LYS A 4 26.48 -0.41 -7.90
CA LYS A 4 25.59 -1.27 -8.70
C LYS A 4 25.11 -2.49 -7.89
N ILE A 5 26.02 -3.08 -7.12
CA ILE A 5 25.72 -4.20 -6.23
C ILE A 5 24.74 -3.76 -5.13
N GLU A 6 24.96 -2.57 -4.55
CA GLU A 6 24.05 -1.99 -3.55
C GLU A 6 22.64 -1.74 -4.11
N GLN A 7 22.54 -1.19 -5.33
CA GLN A 7 21.26 -1.00 -6.02
C GLN A 7 20.55 -2.32 -6.33
N ASP A 8 21.27 -3.34 -6.80
CA ASP A 8 20.70 -4.66 -7.08
C ASP A 8 20.20 -5.35 -5.81
N LEU A 9 20.95 -5.24 -4.70
CA LEU A 9 20.54 -5.76 -3.40
C LEU A 9 19.29 -5.04 -2.86
N PHE A 10 19.24 -3.73 -3.01
CA PHE A 10 18.07 -2.93 -2.61
C PHE A 10 16.84 -3.30 -3.42
N LYS A 11 16.97 -3.44 -4.75
CA LYS A 11 15.88 -3.87 -5.63
C LYS A 11 15.32 -5.24 -5.25
N LYS A 12 16.20 -6.23 -5.03
CA LYS A 12 15.80 -7.58 -4.59
C LYS A 12 15.04 -7.57 -3.26
N ARG A 13 15.44 -6.70 -2.32
CA ARG A 13 14.72 -6.53 -1.05
C ARG A 13 13.31 -6.00 -1.27
N ILE A 14 13.15 -4.95 -2.08
CA ILE A 14 11.83 -4.40 -2.42
C ILE A 14 10.95 -5.45 -3.09
N GLU A 15 11.49 -6.18 -4.07
CA GLU A 15 10.72 -7.24 -4.77
C GLU A 15 10.26 -8.33 -3.81
N LYS A 16 11.10 -8.70 -2.83
CA LYS A 16 10.73 -9.65 -1.78
C LYS A 16 9.60 -9.13 -0.90
N GLU A 17 9.69 -7.89 -0.41
CA GLU A 17 8.63 -7.28 0.42
C GLU A 17 7.30 -7.21 -0.35
N ILE A 18 7.34 -6.84 -1.64
CA ILE A 18 6.14 -6.83 -2.50
C ILE A 18 5.54 -8.24 -2.64
N SER A 19 6.37 -9.28 -2.78
CA SER A 19 5.90 -10.67 -2.87
C SER A 19 5.18 -11.09 -1.59
N ILE A 20 5.77 -10.79 -0.42
CA ILE A 20 5.19 -11.11 0.88
C ILE A 20 3.81 -10.43 1.03
N VAL A 21 3.72 -9.14 0.71
CA VAL A 21 2.44 -8.41 0.78
C VAL A 21 1.40 -9.01 -0.18
N LYS A 22 1.79 -9.43 -1.39
CA LYS A 22 0.88 -10.08 -2.33
C LYS A 22 0.36 -11.43 -1.83
N GLU A 23 1.23 -12.23 -1.21
CA GLU A 23 0.84 -13.49 -0.57
C GLU A 23 -0.15 -13.23 0.57
N MET A 24 0.14 -12.28 1.46
CA MET A 24 -0.79 -11.90 2.54
C MET A 24 -2.15 -11.44 2.01
N ILE A 25 -2.20 -10.66 0.91
CA ILE A 25 -3.46 -10.25 0.28
C ILE A 25 -4.22 -11.46 -0.29
N SER A 26 -3.52 -12.45 -0.84
CA SER A 26 -4.19 -13.66 -1.36
C SER A 26 -4.84 -14.50 -0.25
N GLU A 27 -4.28 -14.50 0.96
CA GLU A 27 -4.86 -15.18 2.12
C GLU A 27 -6.19 -14.53 2.57
N PHE A 28 -6.40 -13.24 2.28
CA PHE A 28 -7.66 -12.56 2.59
C PHE A 28 -8.85 -13.12 1.81
N ASP A 29 -8.66 -13.76 0.66
CA ASP A 29 -9.76 -14.41 -0.07
C ASP A 29 -10.33 -15.59 0.75
N VAL A 30 -9.49 -16.30 1.48
CA VAL A 30 -9.91 -17.38 2.39
C VAL A 30 -10.66 -16.80 3.59
N ILE A 31 -10.15 -15.71 4.17
CA ILE A 31 -10.81 -15.01 5.28
C ILE A 31 -12.19 -14.50 4.85
N LYS A 32 -12.28 -13.89 3.67
CA LYS A 32 -13.54 -13.39 3.11
C LYS A 32 -14.60 -14.47 2.98
N LYS A 33 -14.23 -15.67 2.49
CA LYS A 33 -15.14 -16.82 2.42
C LYS A 33 -15.65 -17.22 3.80
N ARG A 34 -14.77 -17.31 4.79
CA ARG A 34 -15.15 -17.66 6.17
C ARG A 34 -16.06 -16.62 6.81
N VAL A 35 -15.86 -15.33 6.55
CA VAL A 35 -16.75 -14.27 7.05
C VAL A 35 -18.15 -14.38 6.42
N ILE A 36 -18.24 -14.74 5.14
CA ILE A 36 -19.52 -14.99 4.47
C ILE A 36 -20.24 -16.18 5.11
N GLU A 37 -19.55 -17.29 5.32
CA GLU A 37 -20.09 -18.48 6.01
C GLU A 37 -20.55 -18.14 7.43
N LEU A 38 -19.75 -17.38 8.19
CA LEU A 38 -20.10 -16.91 9.53
C LEU A 38 -21.36 -16.04 9.51
N ASN A 39 -21.52 -15.20 8.49
CA ASN A 39 -22.71 -14.35 8.33
C ASN A 39 -23.97 -15.17 7.99
N GLU A 40 -23.84 -16.26 7.24
CA GLU A 40 -24.95 -17.19 7.03
C GLU A 40 -25.33 -17.91 8.33
N GLN A 41 -24.34 -18.36 9.10
CA GLN A 41 -24.53 -19.01 10.40
C GLN A 41 -25.16 -18.06 11.44
N ALA A 42 -24.76 -16.80 11.45
CA ALA A 42 -25.27 -15.77 12.37
C ALA A 42 -26.78 -15.56 12.30
N ARG A 43 -27.44 -15.98 11.20
CA ARG A 43 -28.92 -15.93 11.08
C ARG A 43 -29.62 -16.90 12.03
N TYR A 44 -28.95 -17.98 12.39
CA TYR A 44 -29.54 -19.10 13.13
C TYR A 44 -28.80 -19.38 14.45
N ASP A 45 -27.54 -18.96 14.57
CA ASP A 45 -26.70 -19.14 15.77
C ASP A 45 -26.34 -17.78 16.42
N PRO A 46 -26.80 -17.50 17.65
CA PRO A 46 -26.47 -16.27 18.37
C PRO A 46 -24.98 -16.14 18.72
N LEU A 47 -24.25 -17.25 18.87
CA LEU A 47 -22.81 -17.22 19.13
C LEU A 47 -22.03 -16.78 17.88
N ALA A 48 -22.44 -17.27 16.70
CA ALA A 48 -21.92 -16.81 15.42
C ALA A 48 -22.22 -15.31 15.20
N ALA A 49 -23.43 -14.84 15.54
CA ALA A 49 -23.78 -13.43 15.47
C ALA A 49 -22.92 -12.54 16.39
N SER A 50 -22.70 -12.97 17.63
CA SER A 50 -21.81 -12.26 18.57
C SER A 50 -20.37 -12.17 18.03
N THR A 51 -19.87 -13.26 17.45
CA THR A 51 -18.54 -13.31 16.85
C THR A 51 -18.44 -12.37 15.64
N LEU A 52 -19.43 -12.37 14.75
CA LEU A 52 -19.48 -11.48 13.60
C LEU A 52 -19.52 -10.01 14.03
N ASN A 53 -20.30 -9.66 15.06
CA ASN A 53 -20.39 -8.30 15.57
C ASN A 53 -19.04 -7.79 16.10
N LYS A 54 -18.27 -8.63 16.80
CA LYS A 54 -16.91 -8.27 17.25
C LYS A 54 -15.97 -8.01 16.07
N ILE A 55 -16.05 -8.83 15.02
CA ILE A 55 -15.27 -8.62 13.79
C ILE A 55 -15.67 -7.29 13.15
N ILE A 56 -16.97 -7.02 12.99
CA ILE A 56 -17.45 -5.74 12.42
C ILE A 56 -16.95 -4.55 13.24
N GLU A 57 -17.04 -4.61 14.58
CA GLU A 57 -16.55 -3.56 15.46
C GLU A 57 -15.04 -3.34 15.33
N GLY A 58 -14.26 -4.42 15.31
CA GLY A 58 -12.82 -4.39 15.10
C GLY A 58 -12.42 -3.68 13.80
N TYR A 59 -13.07 -4.04 12.69
CA TYR A 59 -12.80 -3.47 11.37
C TYR A 59 -13.39 -2.08 11.12
N THR A 60 -14.30 -1.60 11.97
CA THR A 60 -14.87 -0.24 11.85
C THR A 60 -14.19 0.77 12.74
N ARG A 61 -13.89 0.42 13.99
CA ARG A 61 -13.34 1.36 14.99
C ARG A 61 -12.27 0.76 15.91
N GLY A 62 -12.03 -0.54 15.81
CA GLY A 62 -11.06 -1.24 16.63
C GLY A 62 -9.64 -1.22 16.06
N GLU A 63 -8.84 -2.17 16.53
CA GLU A 63 -7.43 -2.28 16.19
C GLU A 63 -7.21 -2.67 14.73
N GLU A 64 -8.08 -3.51 14.16
CA GLU A 64 -8.03 -3.93 12.77
C GLU A 64 -8.18 -2.73 11.82
N ALA A 65 -9.11 -1.82 12.11
CA ALA A 65 -9.27 -0.57 11.36
C ALA A 65 -8.01 0.31 11.44
N ARG A 66 -7.41 0.43 12.64
CA ARG A 66 -6.21 1.23 12.89
C ARG A 66 -5.00 0.68 12.12
N LEU A 67 -4.81 -0.63 12.14
CA LEU A 67 -3.73 -1.31 11.42
C LEU A 67 -3.90 -1.16 9.90
N TYR A 68 -5.13 -1.32 9.40
CA TYR A 68 -5.45 -1.09 7.99
C TYR A 68 -5.10 0.34 7.56
N ASN A 69 -5.60 1.35 8.28
CA ASN A 69 -5.33 2.75 7.95
C ASN A 69 -3.82 3.06 7.99
N SER A 70 -3.11 2.58 9.03
CA SER A 70 -1.66 2.79 9.14
C SER A 70 -0.89 2.17 7.98
N ALA A 71 -1.32 1.01 7.47
CA ALA A 71 -0.69 0.37 6.33
C ALA A 71 -0.92 1.19 5.04
N ILE A 72 -2.16 1.64 4.79
CA ILE A 72 -2.50 2.47 3.63
C ILE A 72 -1.73 3.79 3.65
N GLU A 73 -1.67 4.48 4.79
CA GLU A 73 -0.94 5.75 4.93
C GLU A 73 0.55 5.62 4.55
N LYS A 74 1.20 4.50 4.93
CA LYS A 74 2.61 4.25 4.56
C LYS A 74 2.78 4.01 3.06
N VAL A 75 1.84 3.32 2.43
CA VAL A 75 1.84 3.10 0.98
C VAL A 75 1.61 4.42 0.24
N ASP A 76 0.66 5.24 0.68
CA ASP A 76 0.38 6.56 0.11
C ASP A 76 1.57 7.51 0.26
N ALA A 77 2.21 7.51 1.43
CA ALA A 77 3.43 8.29 1.66
C ALA A 77 4.55 7.90 0.68
N LEU A 78 4.76 6.60 0.46
CA LEU A 78 5.75 6.10 -0.50
C LEU A 78 5.40 6.50 -1.94
N ALA A 79 4.13 6.36 -2.34
CA ALA A 79 3.66 6.77 -3.66
C ALA A 79 3.83 8.28 -3.89
N ASN A 80 3.52 9.09 -2.89
CA ASN A 80 3.68 10.55 -2.95
C ASN A 80 5.15 10.96 -3.09
N LEU A 81 6.09 10.30 -2.39
CA LEU A 81 7.51 10.55 -2.56
C LEU A 81 7.98 10.27 -4.00
N LEU A 82 7.55 9.16 -4.59
CA LEU A 82 7.87 8.81 -5.98
C LEU A 82 7.24 9.76 -7.01
N ASN A 83 6.07 10.32 -6.71
CA ASN A 83 5.40 11.31 -7.57
C ASN A 83 6.02 12.71 -7.45
N HIS A 84 6.53 13.09 -6.28
CA HIS A 84 7.17 14.40 -6.06
C HIS A 84 8.56 14.54 -6.70
N GLU A 85 9.25 13.44 -7.00
CA GLU A 85 10.51 13.46 -7.76
C GLU A 85 10.33 13.87 -9.24
N LYS A 86 9.09 14.03 -9.74
CA LYS A 86 8.80 14.61 -11.07
C LYS A 86 8.73 16.14 -11.10
N LYS A 87 9.45 16.87 -10.23
CA LYS A 87 9.79 18.25 -10.61
C LYS A 87 10.84 18.12 -11.71
N PRO A 88 10.61 18.61 -12.95
CA PRO A 88 11.68 18.66 -13.92
C PRO A 88 12.78 19.48 -13.26
N GLU A 89 13.95 18.85 -13.04
CA GLU A 89 15.18 19.58 -12.81
C GLU A 89 15.14 20.72 -13.81
N THR A 90 15.14 21.94 -13.30
CA THR A 90 15.15 23.15 -14.09
C THR A 90 16.30 23.02 -15.07
N THR A 91 15.98 22.56 -16.28
CA THR A 91 16.88 22.67 -17.42
C THR A 91 16.94 24.17 -17.59
N ILE A 92 18.00 24.78 -17.06
CA ILE A 92 18.29 26.20 -17.26
C ILE A 92 18.38 26.34 -18.78
N LYS A 93 17.27 26.70 -19.42
CA LYS A 93 17.24 27.07 -20.83
C LYS A 93 18.08 28.33 -20.90
N ARG A 94 19.37 28.16 -21.17
CA ARG A 94 20.25 29.26 -21.56
C ARG A 94 19.60 29.87 -22.79
N LYS A 95 18.87 30.97 -22.61
CA LYS A 95 18.46 31.83 -23.72
C LYS A 95 19.76 32.37 -24.30
N ASN A 96 20.28 31.75 -25.36
CA ASN A 96 21.33 32.34 -26.16
C ASN A 96 20.76 33.64 -26.75
N LYS A 97 21.14 34.75 -26.12
CA LYS A 97 20.77 36.10 -26.52
C LYS A 97 21.64 36.49 -27.70
N TYR A 98 21.34 35.95 -28.89
CA TYR A 98 21.87 36.54 -30.11
C TYR A 98 21.25 37.93 -30.26
N ARG A 99 22.08 38.95 -30.17
CA ARG A 99 21.74 40.33 -30.53
C ARG A 99 21.37 40.30 -32.02
N LYS A 100 20.07 40.46 -32.35
CA LYS A 100 19.69 40.86 -33.71
C LYS A 100 20.32 42.22 -33.94
N ILE A 101 21.34 42.27 -34.79
CA ILE A 101 21.82 43.52 -35.37
C ILE A 101 20.76 43.91 -36.39
N VAL A 102 20.11 45.05 -36.16
CA VAL A 102 19.25 45.74 -37.13
C VAL A 102 20.16 46.61 -37.98
#